data_AF-A9DP16-F1
#
_entry.id   AF-A9DP16-F1
#
_cell.length_a   1.000
_cell.length_b   1.000
_cell.length_c   1.000
_cell.angle_alpha   90.00
_cell.angle_beta   90.00
_cell.angle_gamma   90.00
#
_symmetry.space_group_name_H-M   'P 1'
#
loop_
_entity.id
_entity.type
_entity.pdbx_description
1 polymer ?
#
loop_
_entity_poly.entity_id
_entity_poly.type
_entity_poly.pdbx_seq_one_letter_code
_entity_poly.pdbx_strand_id
1 'polypeptide(L)'
;MNNHWSEYWEQGHLTSFGDSFTDNYTGVLKNVWKPIFEGLPNDYKFLDLATGNGALPLLASDYLREKSIRGEGVGVDLAKISTDLSTVNIADNITISLNSEVDCTSLPFNESEFDLVVSQFGIEYADLEIAIPEALRVLKVDGKLSFVMHHEHSMVITRNRKIHVLINNQQVDVFFDAIIKLIEKMGPINTKHDFIRVKSEQACKRLRQELQLSIDALVKADEEALQDSELLTYLSTLFNQGIFWSVDKKRDYIEFAKLQILTLRNRLEELIFAAKTQQNIAQILVSISNLGAYLDSVKTLYSENDEIIGWHIVVTKIHNSSECS
;
A
#
# COMPACT_ATOMS: atom_id res chain seq x y z
N MET A 1 -6.10 14.99 1.16
CA MET A 1 -5.04 14.48 0.28
C MET A 1 -4.03 13.78 1.14
N ASN A 2 -3.84 12.48 0.91
CA ASN A 2 -2.91 11.68 1.68
C ASN A 2 -1.52 11.76 1.04
N ASN A 3 -0.74 12.78 1.46
CA ASN A 3 0.63 13.05 0.97
C ASN A 3 1.59 11.86 1.09
N HIS A 4 1.26 10.86 1.91
CA HIS A 4 2.14 9.72 2.18
C HIS A 4 2.34 8.80 0.96
N TRP A 5 1.40 8.73 0.01
CA TRP A 5 1.60 7.95 -1.22
C TRP A 5 2.59 8.61 -2.17
N SER A 6 2.54 9.94 -2.30
CA SER A 6 3.56 10.69 -3.05
C SER A 6 4.95 10.51 -2.44
N GLU A 7 5.07 10.65 -1.11
CA GLU A 7 6.33 10.40 -0.39
C GLU A 7 6.81 8.94 -0.53
N TYR A 8 5.89 7.98 -0.63
CA TYR A 8 6.23 6.57 -0.82
C TYR A 8 6.80 6.32 -2.23
N TRP A 9 6.14 6.82 -3.28
CA TRP A 9 6.59 6.62 -4.66
C TRP A 9 7.88 7.40 -4.97
N GLU A 10 8.11 8.55 -4.34
CA GLU A 10 9.36 9.32 -4.44
C GLU A 10 10.58 8.57 -3.87
N GLN A 11 10.39 7.53 -3.04
CA GLN A 11 11.48 6.66 -2.58
C GLN A 11 11.98 5.69 -3.65
N GLY A 12 11.32 5.62 -4.80
CA GLY A 12 11.72 4.80 -5.95
C GLY A 12 11.14 3.38 -5.97
N HIS A 13 10.20 3.05 -5.07
CA HIS A 13 9.51 1.76 -5.06
C HIS A 13 8.68 1.58 -6.33
N LEU A 14 8.88 0.50 -7.08
CA LEU A 14 8.07 0.23 -8.27
C LEU A 14 6.69 -0.36 -7.91
N THR A 15 6.61 -1.12 -6.82
CA THR A 15 5.39 -1.81 -6.38
C THR A 15 4.98 -1.39 -4.97
N SER A 16 3.72 -1.61 -4.61
CA SER A 16 3.18 -1.36 -3.26
C SER A 16 3.71 -2.30 -2.16
N PHE A 17 4.62 -3.23 -2.51
CA PHE A 17 5.26 -4.15 -1.56
C PHE A 17 6.67 -3.69 -1.12
N GLY A 18 7.10 -2.49 -1.54
CA GLY A 18 8.39 -1.90 -1.18
C GLY A 18 9.56 -2.80 -1.57
N ASP A 19 10.55 -2.92 -0.68
CA ASP A 19 11.78 -3.71 -0.88
C ASP A 19 11.54 -5.24 -0.98
N SER A 20 10.30 -5.71 -0.80
CA SER A 20 9.98 -7.14 -0.96
C SER A 20 10.14 -7.61 -2.42
N PHE A 21 10.19 -6.68 -3.38
CA PHE A 21 10.54 -6.94 -4.77
C PHE A 21 11.69 -6.04 -5.19
N THR A 22 12.73 -6.62 -5.80
CA THR A 22 13.83 -5.85 -6.40
C THR A 22 13.47 -5.29 -7.78
N ASP A 23 12.48 -5.89 -8.44
CA ASP A 23 12.02 -5.57 -9.79
C ASP A 23 10.47 -5.40 -9.79
N ASN A 24 9.82 -5.61 -10.94
CA ASN A 24 8.36 -5.60 -11.05
C ASN A 24 7.69 -6.83 -10.39
N TYR A 25 6.35 -6.89 -10.37
CA TYR A 25 5.59 -8.03 -9.85
C TYR A 25 6.06 -9.36 -10.44
N THR A 26 6.21 -10.38 -9.59
CA THR A 26 6.58 -11.75 -9.97
C THR A 26 5.54 -12.76 -9.48
N GLY A 27 5.79 -14.05 -9.71
CA GLY A 27 4.96 -15.14 -9.19
C GLY A 27 3.49 -15.06 -9.59
N VAL A 28 2.60 -15.22 -8.60
CA VAL A 28 1.14 -15.28 -8.79
C VAL A 28 0.59 -13.99 -9.38
N LEU A 29 1.02 -12.82 -8.89
CA LEU A 29 0.57 -11.52 -9.39
C LEU A 29 1.01 -11.29 -10.84
N LYS A 30 2.22 -11.69 -11.22
CA LYS A 30 2.62 -11.67 -12.63
C LYS A 30 1.73 -12.57 -13.49
N ASN A 31 1.44 -13.77 -13.00
CA ASN A 31 0.72 -14.79 -13.76
C ASN A 31 -0.77 -14.49 -13.92
N VAL A 32 -1.39 -13.72 -13.01
CA VAL A 32 -2.80 -13.34 -13.14
C VAL A 32 -3.02 -12.33 -14.28
N TRP A 33 -2.04 -11.46 -14.58
CA TRP A 33 -2.17 -10.45 -15.61
C TRP A 33 -1.85 -10.94 -17.02
N LYS A 34 -1.02 -11.98 -17.18
CA LYS A 34 -0.65 -12.48 -18.52
C LYS A 34 -1.87 -12.80 -19.40
N PRO A 35 -2.90 -13.56 -18.95
CA PRO A 35 -4.06 -13.85 -19.78
C PRO A 35 -4.92 -12.62 -20.07
N ILE A 36 -4.87 -11.59 -19.21
CA ILE A 36 -5.57 -10.32 -19.42
C ILE A 36 -4.91 -9.56 -20.58
N PHE A 37 -3.58 -9.44 -20.56
CA PHE A 37 -2.84 -8.79 -21.65
C PHE A 37 -2.83 -9.59 -22.96
N GLU A 38 -2.89 -10.93 -22.89
CA GLU A 38 -3.06 -11.79 -24.08
C GLU A 38 -4.35 -11.53 -24.84
N GLY A 39 -5.40 -11.09 -24.13
CA GLY A 39 -6.71 -10.80 -24.72
C GLY A 39 -6.80 -9.46 -25.44
N LEU A 40 -5.73 -8.65 -25.44
CA LEU A 40 -5.74 -7.33 -26.07
C LEU A 40 -5.78 -7.45 -27.61
N PRO A 41 -6.64 -6.66 -28.30
CA PRO A 41 -6.65 -6.59 -29.75
C PRO A 41 -5.39 -5.88 -30.28
N ASN A 42 -5.18 -5.87 -31.60
CA ASN A 42 -4.18 -4.95 -32.16
C ASN A 42 -4.67 -3.50 -32.04
N ASP A 43 -3.73 -2.57 -31.89
CA ASP A 43 -3.98 -1.14 -31.69
C ASP A 43 -4.81 -0.85 -30.43
N TYR A 44 -4.58 -1.64 -29.38
CA TYR A 44 -5.27 -1.52 -28.11
C TYR A 44 -4.90 -0.22 -27.36
N LYS A 45 -5.79 0.21 -26.49
CA LYS A 45 -5.51 1.14 -25.39
C LYS A 45 -5.91 0.51 -24.07
N PHE A 46 -5.00 0.47 -23.10
CA PHE A 46 -5.38 0.13 -21.72
C PHE A 46 -5.00 1.20 -20.71
N LEU A 47 -5.79 1.27 -19.65
CA LEU A 47 -5.65 2.21 -18.54
C LEU A 47 -5.35 1.45 -17.25
N ASP A 48 -4.32 1.84 -16.51
CA ASP A 48 -4.02 1.36 -15.15
C ASP A 48 -4.38 2.46 -14.13
N LEU A 49 -5.37 2.17 -13.28
CA LEU A 49 -5.86 3.06 -12.24
C LEU A 49 -5.09 2.85 -10.94
N ALA A 50 -4.68 3.95 -10.31
CA ALA A 50 -3.78 3.94 -9.15
C ALA A 50 -2.49 3.17 -9.48
N THR A 51 -1.87 3.57 -10.59
CA THR A 51 -0.74 2.87 -11.22
C THR A 51 0.55 2.92 -10.39
N GLY A 52 0.64 3.83 -9.42
CA GLY A 52 1.86 4.16 -8.69
C GLY A 52 2.98 4.49 -9.65
N ASN A 53 4.10 3.78 -9.52
CA ASN A 53 5.25 3.94 -10.39
C ASN A 53 5.15 3.16 -11.73
N GLY A 54 3.96 2.72 -12.14
CA GLY A 54 3.71 2.15 -13.48
C GLY A 54 3.96 0.65 -13.57
N ALA A 55 3.81 -0.09 -12.48
CA ALA A 55 4.14 -1.52 -12.44
C ALA A 55 3.35 -2.35 -13.46
N LEU A 56 2.03 -2.16 -13.61
CA LEU A 56 1.26 -2.91 -14.63
C LEU A 56 1.59 -2.48 -16.07
N PRO A 57 1.73 -1.17 -16.40
CA PRO A 57 2.26 -0.71 -17.68
C PRO A 57 3.58 -1.38 -18.08
N LEU A 58 4.55 -1.40 -17.17
CA LEU A 58 5.86 -2.02 -17.42
C LEU A 58 5.75 -3.54 -17.53
N LEU A 59 4.88 -4.18 -16.75
CA LEU A 59 4.64 -5.62 -16.83
C LEU A 59 4.01 -6.00 -18.17
N ALA A 60 3.07 -5.19 -18.68
CA ALA A 60 2.48 -5.36 -19.99
C ALA A 60 3.55 -5.24 -21.08
N SER A 61 4.43 -4.23 -20.99
CA SER A 61 5.56 -4.08 -21.92
C SER A 61 6.47 -5.31 -21.96
N ASP A 62 6.85 -5.84 -20.80
CA ASP A 62 7.68 -7.05 -20.75
C ASP A 62 6.97 -8.28 -21.33
N TYR A 63 5.68 -8.41 -21.04
CA TYR A 63 4.88 -9.53 -21.56
C TYR A 63 4.69 -9.46 -23.07
N LEU A 64 4.46 -8.26 -23.61
CA LEU A 64 4.10 -8.05 -25.01
C LEU A 64 5.30 -7.92 -25.94
N ARG A 65 6.52 -7.78 -25.42
CA ARG A 65 7.75 -7.59 -26.21
C ARG A 65 7.93 -8.56 -27.37
N GLU A 66 7.56 -9.83 -27.17
CA GLU A 66 7.71 -10.89 -28.17
C GLU A 66 6.43 -11.12 -29.01
N LYS A 67 5.41 -10.30 -28.80
CA LYS A 67 4.11 -10.42 -29.47
C LYS A 67 4.01 -9.42 -30.62
N SER A 68 3.25 -9.79 -31.65
CA SER A 68 3.02 -8.93 -32.82
C SER A 68 1.90 -7.89 -32.63
N ILE A 69 1.30 -7.80 -31.43
CA ILE A 69 0.27 -6.81 -31.14
C ILE A 69 0.91 -5.48 -30.73
N ARG A 70 0.31 -4.37 -31.15
CA ARG A 70 0.76 -3.02 -30.80
C ARG A 70 -0.31 -2.27 -30.03
N GLY A 71 0.10 -1.32 -29.18
CA GLY A 71 -0.87 -0.47 -28.48
C GLY A 71 -0.26 0.55 -27.53
N GLU A 72 -1.11 1.06 -26.65
CA GLU A 72 -0.82 2.11 -25.69
C GLU A 72 -1.23 1.66 -24.29
N GLY A 73 -0.35 1.89 -23.30
CA GLY A 73 -0.62 1.74 -21.88
C GLY A 73 -0.57 3.09 -21.18
N VAL A 74 -1.68 3.50 -20.57
CA VAL A 74 -1.78 4.73 -19.79
C VAL A 74 -1.87 4.36 -18.32
N GLY A 75 -0.99 4.87 -17.48
CA GLY A 75 -1.11 4.78 -16.03
C GLY A 75 -1.54 6.11 -15.44
N VAL A 76 -2.48 6.08 -14.49
CA VAL A 76 -2.90 7.27 -13.74
C VAL A 76 -2.80 7.02 -12.25
N ASP A 77 -2.36 8.02 -11.49
CA ASP A 77 -2.36 7.97 -10.04
C ASP A 77 -2.74 9.33 -9.46
N LEU A 78 -3.41 9.34 -8.31
CA LEU A 78 -3.68 10.57 -7.57
C LEU A 78 -2.39 11.12 -6.94
N ALA A 79 -1.45 10.24 -6.60
CA ALA A 79 -0.13 10.59 -6.10
C ALA A 79 0.79 11.06 -7.22
N LYS A 80 1.91 11.66 -6.81
CA LYS A 80 2.99 12.01 -7.74
C LYS A 80 3.80 10.77 -8.11
N ILE A 81 3.87 10.49 -9.39
CA ILE A 81 4.63 9.39 -9.98
C ILE A 81 6.10 9.82 -10.14
N SER A 82 7.03 8.91 -9.85
CA SER A 82 8.46 9.19 -9.87
C SER A 82 9.24 8.42 -10.94
N THR A 83 8.61 7.47 -11.63
CA THR A 83 9.24 6.68 -12.68
C THR A 83 9.63 7.54 -13.89
N ASP A 84 10.93 7.58 -14.19
CA ASP A 84 11.45 8.13 -15.44
C ASP A 84 11.44 7.07 -16.55
N LEU A 85 10.39 7.08 -17.37
CA LEU A 85 10.22 6.16 -18.49
C LEU A 85 11.37 6.21 -19.51
N SER A 86 12.14 7.30 -19.60
CA SER A 86 13.27 7.41 -20.53
C SER A 86 14.45 6.48 -20.17
N THR A 87 14.49 6.04 -18.90
CA THR A 87 15.51 5.13 -18.38
C THR A 87 15.07 3.67 -18.39
N VAL A 88 13.81 3.40 -18.73
CA VAL A 88 13.22 2.06 -18.74
C VAL A 88 13.25 1.48 -20.15
N ASN A 89 13.63 0.21 -20.26
CA ASN A 89 13.60 -0.51 -21.54
C ASN A 89 12.16 -0.94 -21.88
N ILE A 90 11.39 -0.05 -22.50
CA ILE A 90 10.02 -0.34 -22.97
C ILE A 90 10.10 -1.12 -24.29
N ALA A 91 9.16 -2.05 -24.50
CA ALA A 91 9.09 -2.80 -25.74
C ALA A 91 8.63 -1.93 -26.93
N ASP A 92 9.20 -2.15 -28.12
CA ASP A 92 8.97 -1.32 -29.31
C ASP A 92 7.50 -1.31 -29.81
N ASN A 93 6.71 -2.28 -29.37
CA ASN A 93 5.32 -2.44 -29.76
C ASN A 93 4.33 -1.80 -28.78
N ILE A 94 4.78 -1.19 -27.69
CA ILE A 94 3.92 -0.48 -26.73
C ILE A 94 4.45 0.92 -26.46
N THR A 95 3.54 1.89 -26.40
CA THR A 95 3.82 3.22 -25.85
C THR A 95 3.26 3.30 -24.43
N ILE A 96 4.01 3.89 -23.50
CA ILE A 96 3.58 4.05 -22.10
C ILE A 96 3.58 5.53 -21.73
N SER A 97 2.51 5.98 -21.08
CA SER A 97 2.42 7.29 -20.43
C SER A 97 1.96 7.14 -18.98
N LEU A 98 2.60 7.85 -18.06
CA LEU A 98 2.23 7.86 -16.64
C LEU A 98 1.82 9.29 -16.25
N ASN A 99 0.59 9.46 -15.76
CA ASN A 99 0.01 10.76 -15.41
C ASN A 99 -0.22 10.83 -13.90
N SER A 100 0.48 11.76 -13.25
CA SER A 100 0.32 12.06 -11.82
C SER A 100 -0.91 12.92 -11.56
N GLU A 101 -1.35 12.96 -10.30
CA GLU A 101 -2.40 13.85 -9.82
C GLU A 101 -3.75 13.71 -10.55
N VAL A 102 -4.04 12.49 -11.03
CA VAL A 102 -5.30 12.14 -11.68
C VAL A 102 -6.13 11.26 -10.75
N ASP A 103 -7.30 11.76 -10.37
CA ASP A 103 -8.28 11.03 -9.55
C ASP A 103 -9.06 10.01 -10.41
N CYS A 104 -9.06 8.75 -10.02
CA CYS A 104 -9.79 7.70 -10.75
C CYS A 104 -11.33 7.82 -10.63
N THR A 105 -11.82 8.70 -9.75
CA THR A 105 -13.24 9.07 -9.67
C THR A 105 -13.64 10.17 -10.66
N SER A 106 -12.67 10.80 -11.35
CA SER A 106 -12.91 11.82 -12.37
C SER A 106 -11.80 11.78 -13.42
N LEU A 107 -11.92 10.84 -14.36
CA LEU A 107 -10.90 10.56 -15.35
C LEU A 107 -10.92 11.58 -16.50
N PRO A 108 -9.77 12.15 -16.91
CA PRO A 108 -9.67 13.13 -17.98
C PRO A 108 -9.71 12.49 -19.39
N PHE A 109 -10.46 11.42 -19.56
CA PHE A 109 -10.56 10.64 -20.80
C PHE A 109 -11.98 10.62 -21.34
N ASN A 110 -12.10 10.40 -22.65
CA ASN A 110 -13.40 10.32 -23.30
C ASN A 110 -14.14 9.04 -22.92
N GLU A 111 -15.45 9.02 -23.13
CA GLU A 111 -16.21 7.79 -23.03
C GLU A 111 -15.74 6.78 -24.09
N SER A 112 -15.71 5.49 -23.73
CA SER A 112 -15.37 4.39 -24.65
C SER A 112 -14.01 4.55 -25.36
N GLU A 113 -12.99 4.96 -24.62
CA GLU A 113 -11.63 5.16 -25.11
C GLU A 113 -10.73 3.91 -24.96
N PHE A 114 -10.91 3.12 -23.89
CA PHE A 114 -10.01 2.02 -23.55
C PHE A 114 -10.63 0.64 -23.83
N ASP A 115 -9.81 -0.30 -24.29
CA ASP A 115 -10.16 -1.72 -24.46
C ASP A 115 -10.07 -2.48 -23.13
N LEU A 116 -9.20 -2.01 -22.23
CA LEU A 116 -8.94 -2.61 -20.94
C LEU A 116 -8.71 -1.52 -19.87
N VAL A 117 -9.34 -1.66 -18.72
CA VAL A 117 -9.04 -0.88 -17.51
C VAL A 117 -8.60 -1.85 -16.43
N VAL A 118 -7.45 -1.58 -15.80
CA VAL A 118 -6.88 -2.41 -14.73
C VAL A 118 -6.61 -1.62 -13.46
N SER A 119 -6.50 -2.33 -12.34
CA SER A 119 -5.93 -1.78 -11.10
C SER A 119 -5.43 -2.93 -10.23
N GLN A 120 -4.29 -2.73 -9.54
CA GLN A 120 -3.80 -3.69 -8.55
C GLN A 120 -3.51 -3.00 -7.23
N PHE A 121 -4.24 -3.41 -6.18
CA PHE A 121 -4.09 -2.92 -4.82
C PHE A 121 -4.14 -1.39 -4.72
N GLY A 122 -5.08 -0.78 -5.44
CA GLY A 122 -5.15 0.67 -5.66
C GLY A 122 -6.58 1.20 -5.69
N ILE A 123 -7.42 0.72 -6.62
CA ILE A 123 -8.79 1.23 -6.76
C ILE A 123 -9.63 1.10 -5.48
N GLU A 124 -9.35 0.14 -4.60
CA GLU A 124 -10.09 -0.06 -3.35
C GLU A 124 -9.97 1.09 -2.32
N TYR A 125 -9.01 2.00 -2.52
CA TYR A 125 -8.81 3.20 -1.71
C TYR A 125 -9.65 4.39 -2.19
N ALA A 126 -10.26 4.32 -3.37
CA ALA A 126 -11.18 5.31 -3.88
C ALA A 126 -12.63 5.03 -3.44
N ASP A 127 -13.52 6.00 -3.66
CA ASP A 127 -14.96 5.75 -3.55
C ASP A 127 -15.40 4.87 -4.73
N LEU A 128 -15.60 3.58 -4.47
CA LEU A 128 -15.94 2.59 -5.49
C LEU A 128 -17.30 2.85 -6.15
N GLU A 129 -18.23 3.54 -5.48
CA GLU A 129 -19.52 3.92 -6.08
C GLU A 129 -19.35 5.02 -7.14
N ILE A 130 -18.18 5.67 -7.21
CA ILE A 130 -17.85 6.67 -8.23
C ILE A 130 -16.79 6.12 -9.20
N ALA A 131 -15.72 5.51 -8.68
CA ALA A 131 -14.59 5.03 -9.48
C ALA A 131 -14.99 3.89 -10.44
N ILE A 132 -15.89 2.98 -10.04
CA ILE A 132 -16.32 1.88 -10.91
C ILE A 132 -17.17 2.39 -12.09
N PRO A 133 -18.22 3.22 -11.89
CA PRO A 133 -18.91 3.86 -13.01
C PRO A 133 -17.98 4.64 -13.92
N GLU A 134 -17.02 5.37 -13.37
CA GLU A 134 -16.08 6.16 -14.15
C GLU A 134 -15.12 5.29 -14.97
N ALA A 135 -14.63 4.18 -14.41
CA ALA A 135 -13.87 3.16 -15.12
C ALA A 135 -14.68 2.52 -16.26
N LEU A 136 -15.97 2.21 -16.01
CA LEU A 136 -16.86 1.68 -17.04
C LEU A 136 -17.20 2.72 -18.11
N ARG A 137 -17.29 4.02 -17.77
CA ARG A 137 -17.52 5.09 -18.74
C ARG A 137 -16.41 5.13 -19.78
N VAL A 138 -15.15 5.15 -19.36
CA VAL A 138 -14.00 5.23 -20.28
C VAL A 138 -13.75 3.92 -21.03
N LEU A 139 -14.33 2.81 -20.58
CA LEU A 139 -14.20 1.50 -21.22
C LEU A 139 -15.11 1.38 -22.46
N LYS A 140 -14.58 0.83 -23.55
CA LYS A 140 -15.36 0.47 -24.75
C LYS A 140 -16.38 -0.62 -24.44
N VAL A 141 -17.43 -0.71 -25.27
CA VAL A 141 -18.29 -1.91 -25.30
C VAL A 141 -17.43 -3.13 -25.61
N ASP A 142 -17.71 -4.25 -24.95
CA ASP A 142 -16.92 -5.49 -24.96
C ASP A 142 -15.49 -5.35 -24.37
N GLY A 143 -15.14 -4.15 -23.89
CA GLY A 143 -13.92 -3.91 -23.13
C GLY A 143 -13.99 -4.52 -21.75
N LYS A 144 -12.81 -4.77 -21.16
CA LYS A 144 -12.68 -5.43 -19.85
C LYS A 144 -12.24 -4.47 -18.75
N LEU A 145 -12.85 -4.61 -17.58
CA LEU A 145 -12.35 -4.04 -16.33
C LEU A 145 -11.84 -5.19 -15.46
N SER A 146 -10.59 -5.13 -15.02
CA SER A 146 -10.00 -6.16 -14.15
C SER A 146 -9.25 -5.55 -12.98
N PHE A 147 -9.56 -6.00 -11.77
CA PHE A 147 -8.91 -5.47 -10.58
C PHE A 147 -8.48 -6.58 -9.63
N VAL A 148 -7.33 -6.36 -9.00
CA VAL A 148 -6.84 -7.13 -7.87
C VAL A 148 -6.96 -6.26 -6.62
N MET A 149 -7.73 -6.70 -5.63
CA MET A 149 -7.97 -5.94 -4.38
C MET A 149 -7.58 -6.76 -3.16
N HIS A 150 -7.26 -6.07 -2.07
CA HIS A 150 -6.99 -6.72 -0.79
C HIS A 150 -8.17 -7.57 -0.31
N HIS A 151 -7.90 -8.83 0.01
CA HIS A 151 -8.84 -9.71 0.69
C HIS A 151 -8.72 -9.52 2.20
N GLU A 152 -9.83 -9.47 2.94
CA GLU A 152 -9.84 -9.20 4.40
C GLU A 152 -9.01 -10.21 5.23
N HIS A 153 -8.86 -11.42 4.72
CA HIS A 153 -8.05 -12.51 5.27
C HIS A 153 -6.72 -12.74 4.54
N SER A 154 -6.29 -11.82 3.68
CA SER A 154 -4.96 -11.93 3.07
C SER A 154 -3.86 -11.88 4.14
N MET A 155 -2.71 -12.46 3.85
CA MET A 155 -1.54 -12.42 4.74
C MET A 155 -1.17 -10.98 5.11
N VAL A 156 -1.18 -10.08 4.12
CA VAL A 156 -0.89 -8.65 4.30
C VAL A 156 -1.87 -8.02 5.29
N ILE A 157 -3.17 -8.21 5.11
CA ILE A 157 -4.17 -7.61 6.00
C ILE A 157 -4.13 -8.23 7.39
N THR A 158 -3.95 -9.55 7.50
CA THR A 158 -3.92 -10.25 8.78
C THR A 158 -2.71 -9.81 9.62
N ARG A 159 -1.52 -9.75 9.02
CA ARG A 159 -0.29 -9.27 9.69
C ARG A 159 -0.43 -7.81 10.13
N ASN A 160 -0.86 -6.94 9.23
CA ASN A 160 -1.00 -5.51 9.52
C ASN A 160 -2.10 -5.21 10.55
N ARG A 161 -3.16 -6.03 10.63
CA ARG A 161 -4.18 -5.90 11.68
C ARG A 161 -3.60 -6.18 13.07
N LYS A 162 -2.70 -7.16 13.21
CA LYS A 162 -2.02 -7.42 14.49
C LYS A 162 -1.16 -6.22 14.91
N ILE A 163 -0.40 -5.64 13.98
CA ILE A 163 0.40 -4.43 14.23
C ILE A 163 -0.51 -3.28 14.64
N HIS A 164 -1.62 -3.04 13.92
CA HIS A 164 -2.58 -1.98 14.26
C HIS A 164 -3.17 -2.16 15.66
N VAL A 165 -3.56 -3.38 16.04
CA VAL A 165 -4.05 -3.68 17.40
C VAL A 165 -2.96 -3.41 18.44
N LEU A 166 -1.72 -3.84 18.18
CA LEU A 166 -0.60 -3.65 19.11
C LEU A 166 -0.25 -2.17 19.31
N ILE A 167 -0.15 -1.38 18.24
CA ILE A 167 0.22 0.05 18.34
C ILE A 167 -0.91 0.91 18.93
N ASN A 168 -2.14 0.40 19.00
CA ASN A 168 -3.27 1.02 19.70
C ASN A 168 -3.40 0.54 21.15
N ASN A 169 -2.55 -0.36 21.62
CA ASN A 169 -2.53 -0.77 23.01
C ASN A 169 -2.07 0.40 23.90
N GLN A 170 -2.78 0.64 25.02
CA GLN A 170 -2.43 1.68 25.99
C GLN A 170 -0.98 1.58 26.51
N GLN A 171 -0.38 0.39 26.50
CA GLN A 171 1.01 0.20 26.89
C GLN A 171 2.00 0.95 25.98
N VAL A 172 1.63 1.29 24.75
CA VAL A 172 2.44 2.14 23.87
C VAL A 172 2.51 3.57 24.40
N ASP A 173 1.41 4.11 24.94
CA ASP A 173 1.43 5.43 25.58
C ASP A 173 2.27 5.41 26.86
N VAL A 174 2.14 4.34 27.67
CA VAL A 174 2.97 4.13 28.87
C VAL A 174 4.46 4.05 28.50
N PHE A 175 4.79 3.34 27.41
CA PHE A 175 6.14 3.23 26.89
C PHE A 175 6.72 4.62 26.55
N PHE A 176 5.98 5.44 25.80
CA PHE A 176 6.43 6.78 25.41
C PHE A 176 6.54 7.73 26.61
N ASP A 177 5.59 7.66 27.54
CA ASP A 177 5.63 8.46 28.77
C ASP A 177 6.84 8.09 29.64
N ALA A 178 7.11 6.80 29.81
CA ALA A 178 8.21 6.30 30.62
C ALA A 178 9.58 6.71 30.03
N ILE A 179 9.75 6.61 28.71
CA ILE A 179 11.01 6.98 28.06
C ILE A 179 11.25 8.49 28.05
N ILE A 180 10.21 9.32 27.87
CA ILE A 180 10.32 10.78 27.95
C ILE A 180 10.73 11.19 29.37
N LYS A 181 10.02 10.70 30.40
CA LYS A 181 10.37 10.95 31.80
C LYS A 181 11.78 10.47 32.14
N LEU A 182 12.20 9.33 31.56
CA LEU A 182 13.54 8.79 31.74
C LEU A 182 14.60 9.72 31.14
N ILE A 183 14.42 10.19 29.90
CA ILE A 183 15.33 11.14 29.23
C ILE A 183 15.51 12.41 30.08
N GLU A 184 14.40 12.98 30.57
CA GLU A 184 14.43 14.18 31.41
C GLU A 184 15.15 13.92 32.72
N LYS A 185 14.90 12.78 33.35
CA LYS A 185 15.51 12.43 34.62
C LYS A 185 17.00 12.11 34.50
N MET A 186 17.42 11.53 33.38
CA MET A 186 18.83 11.27 33.08
C MET A 186 19.64 12.56 33.01
N GLY A 187 19.04 13.61 32.45
CA GLY A 187 19.73 14.86 32.18
C GLY A 187 20.87 14.69 31.17
N PRO A 188 21.82 15.64 31.10
CA PRO A 188 22.98 15.52 30.23
C PRO A 188 23.88 14.35 30.69
N ILE A 189 24.40 13.61 29.70
CA ILE A 189 25.38 12.55 29.90
C ILE A 189 26.55 12.87 28.99
N ASN A 190 27.58 13.51 29.56
CA ASN A 190 28.77 13.95 28.81
C ASN A 190 29.99 13.10 29.14
N THR A 191 29.96 12.42 30.29
CA THR A 191 31.08 11.66 30.83
C THR A 191 30.67 10.26 31.26
N LYS A 192 31.66 9.38 31.46
CA LYS A 192 31.44 8.06 32.08
C LYS A 192 30.90 8.17 33.52
N HIS A 193 31.24 9.24 34.25
CA HIS A 193 30.71 9.49 35.58
C HIS A 193 29.21 9.79 35.56
N ASP A 194 28.74 10.58 34.59
CA ASP A 194 27.31 10.87 34.41
C ASP A 194 26.53 9.59 34.13
N PHE A 195 27.10 8.72 33.29
CA PHE A 195 26.50 7.43 32.98
C PHE A 195 26.37 6.53 34.22
N ILE A 196 27.42 6.44 35.05
CA ILE A 196 27.39 5.67 36.31
C ILE A 196 26.35 6.25 37.27
N ARG A 197 26.28 7.58 37.42
CA ARG A 197 25.27 8.27 38.24
C ARG A 197 23.86 7.90 37.80
N VAL A 198 23.57 8.02 36.51
CA VAL A 198 22.27 7.71 35.91
C VAL A 198 21.90 6.23 36.08
N LYS A 199 22.89 5.33 36.03
CA LYS A 199 22.67 3.89 36.24
C LYS A 199 22.31 3.56 37.70
N SER A 200 22.92 4.25 38.66
CA SER A 200 22.69 4.00 40.09
C SER A 200 21.47 4.74 40.66
N GLU A 201 21.07 5.85 40.05
CA GLU A 201 19.97 6.71 40.49
C GLU A 201 18.62 5.97 40.56
N GLN A 202 17.98 5.99 41.74
CA GLN A 202 16.77 5.21 42.02
C GLN A 202 15.56 5.65 41.17
N ALA A 203 15.44 6.94 40.88
CA ALA A 203 14.39 7.44 40.00
C ALA A 203 14.53 6.91 38.56
N CYS A 204 15.76 6.93 38.00
CA CYS A 204 16.05 6.35 36.69
C CYS A 204 15.82 4.83 36.68
N LYS A 205 16.14 4.11 37.77
CA LYS A 205 15.85 2.68 37.89
C LYS A 205 14.35 2.39 37.83
N ARG A 206 13.52 3.16 38.55
CA ARG A 206 12.06 3.00 38.53
C ARG A 206 11.49 3.23 37.12
N LEU A 207 11.92 4.29 36.44
CA LEU A 207 11.46 4.60 35.08
C LEU A 207 11.89 3.54 34.06
N ARG A 208 13.10 2.97 34.18
CA ARG A 208 13.50 1.81 33.37
C ARG A 208 12.64 0.58 33.64
N GLN A 209 12.25 0.35 34.90
CA GLN A 209 11.37 -0.76 35.25
C GLN A 209 9.96 -0.56 34.69
N GLU A 210 9.42 0.66 34.76
CA GLU A 210 8.13 1.01 34.14
C GLU A 210 8.16 0.78 32.62
N LEU A 211 9.20 1.26 31.96
CA LEU A 211 9.44 1.02 30.54
C LEU A 211 9.53 -0.49 30.23
N GLN A 212 10.29 -1.26 31.02
CA GLN A 212 10.38 -2.71 30.82
C GLN A 212 9.03 -3.41 30.99
N LEU A 213 8.23 -3.03 32.00
CA LEU A 213 6.90 -3.60 32.21
C LEU A 213 5.96 -3.32 31.03
N SER A 214 6.03 -2.12 30.44
CA SER A 214 5.27 -1.83 29.21
C SER A 214 5.71 -2.69 28.03
N ILE A 215 7.03 -2.90 27.86
CA ILE A 215 7.58 -3.76 26.80
C ILE A 215 7.14 -5.21 27.02
N ASP A 216 7.26 -5.74 28.24
CA ASP A 216 6.85 -7.11 28.56
C ASP A 216 5.35 -7.33 28.29
N ALA A 217 4.52 -6.32 28.57
CA ALA A 217 3.09 -6.36 28.28
C ALA A 217 2.81 -6.36 26.76
N LEU A 218 3.58 -5.60 25.98
CA LEU A 218 3.47 -5.57 24.51
C LEU A 218 3.95 -6.88 23.87
N VAL A 219 5.09 -7.43 24.33
CA VAL A 219 5.60 -8.75 23.90
C VAL A 219 4.57 -9.83 24.17
N LYS A 220 3.95 -9.80 25.36
CA LYS A 220 2.88 -10.74 25.72
C LYS A 220 1.63 -10.57 24.85
N ALA A 221 1.35 -9.36 24.39
CA ALA A 221 0.21 -9.09 23.52
C ALA A 221 0.44 -9.70 22.14
N ASP A 222 1.56 -9.37 21.49
CA ASP A 222 1.99 -9.97 20.22
C ASP A 222 3.47 -9.61 19.94
N GLU A 223 4.37 -10.57 20.10
CA GLU A 223 5.82 -10.35 19.93
C GLU A 223 6.20 -10.04 18.47
N GLU A 224 5.58 -10.73 17.51
CA GLU A 224 5.84 -10.55 16.08
C GLU A 224 5.36 -9.16 15.64
N ALA A 225 4.15 -8.77 16.03
CA ALA A 225 3.63 -7.45 15.71
C ALA A 225 4.43 -6.32 16.37
N LEU A 226 4.98 -6.53 17.57
CA LEU A 226 5.86 -5.57 18.22
C LEU A 226 7.15 -5.38 17.44
N GLN A 227 7.75 -6.47 16.95
CA GLN A 227 8.93 -6.40 16.09
C GLN A 227 8.63 -5.62 14.80
N ASP A 228 7.52 -5.94 14.14
CA ASP A 228 7.12 -5.31 12.88
C ASP A 228 6.67 -3.85 13.02
N SER A 229 6.36 -3.39 14.24
CA SER A 229 5.94 -2.01 14.50
C SER A 229 7.09 -0.99 14.53
N GLU A 230 8.35 -1.44 14.51
CA GLU A 230 9.57 -0.63 14.67
C GLU A 230 9.71 0.06 16.05
N LEU A 231 8.77 -0.14 16.99
CA LEU A 231 8.79 0.52 18.30
C LEU A 231 10.09 0.23 19.07
N LEU A 232 10.56 -1.02 19.06
CA LEU A 232 11.80 -1.43 19.69
C LEU A 232 13.05 -0.95 18.93
N THR A 233 12.95 -0.73 17.62
CA THR A 233 14.03 -0.14 16.81
C THR A 233 14.31 1.30 17.24
N TYR A 234 13.26 2.09 17.49
CA TYR A 234 13.42 3.45 17.99
C TYR A 234 14.11 3.48 19.36
N LEU A 235 13.67 2.60 20.27
CA LEU A 235 14.26 2.41 21.58
C LEU A 235 15.75 2.06 21.51
N SER A 236 16.07 1.05 20.70
CA SER A 236 17.43 0.54 20.50
C SER A 236 18.35 1.63 19.98
N THR A 237 17.90 2.40 18.99
CA THR A 237 18.65 3.51 18.41
C THR A 237 18.94 4.60 19.44
N LEU A 238 17.95 4.98 20.28
CA LEU A 238 18.17 5.94 21.36
C LEU A 238 19.28 5.47 22.31
N PHE A 239 19.24 4.22 22.76
CA PHE A 239 20.21 3.73 23.75
C PHE A 239 21.59 3.43 23.17
N ASN A 240 21.66 2.96 21.93
CA ASN A 240 22.92 2.58 21.29
C ASN A 240 23.66 3.78 20.69
N GLN A 241 22.92 4.72 20.09
CA GLN A 241 23.49 5.85 19.35
C GLN A 241 23.19 7.19 20.04
N GLY A 242 22.01 7.30 20.67
CA GLY A 242 21.49 8.54 21.22
C GLY A 242 21.85 8.85 22.68
N ILE A 243 22.49 7.94 23.39
CA ILE A 243 22.72 8.08 24.83
C ILE A 243 23.55 9.32 25.21
N PHE A 244 24.46 9.75 24.33
CA PHE A 244 25.31 10.94 24.49
C PHE A 244 24.76 12.19 23.79
N TRP A 245 23.59 12.12 23.16
CA TRP A 245 22.95 13.32 22.62
C TRP A 245 22.52 14.26 23.75
N SER A 246 22.35 15.54 23.41
CA SER A 246 21.73 16.51 24.31
C SER A 246 20.33 16.04 24.72
N VAL A 247 19.85 16.50 25.87
CA VAL A 247 18.50 16.14 26.36
C VAL A 247 17.44 16.53 25.33
N ASP A 248 17.57 17.71 24.72
CA ASP A 248 16.64 18.18 23.69
C ASP A 248 16.66 17.29 22.46
N LYS A 249 17.84 16.90 21.95
CA LYS A 249 17.93 16.00 20.79
C LYS A 249 17.35 14.61 21.08
N LYS A 250 17.48 14.10 22.31
CA LYS A 250 16.83 12.84 22.72
C LYS A 250 15.31 12.98 22.74
N ARG A 251 14.80 14.11 23.25
CA ARG A 251 13.37 14.41 23.27
C ARG A 251 12.83 14.52 21.85
N ASP A 252 13.47 15.32 21.00
CA ASP A 252 13.07 15.51 19.60
C ASP A 252 13.03 14.18 18.84
N TYR A 253 14.01 13.30 19.07
CA TYR A 253 14.04 11.97 18.47
C TYR A 253 12.88 11.07 18.93
N ILE A 254 12.51 11.11 20.22
CA ILE A 254 11.39 10.31 20.72
C ILE A 254 10.04 10.88 20.29
N GLU A 255 9.89 12.20 20.22
CA GLU A 255 8.70 12.83 19.64
C GLU A 255 8.58 12.48 18.15
N PHE A 256 9.70 12.46 17.42
CA PHE A 256 9.72 11.94 16.06
C PHE A 256 9.26 10.48 15.99
N ALA A 257 9.80 9.59 16.84
CA ALA A 257 9.38 8.19 16.88
C ALA A 257 7.88 8.04 17.17
N LYS A 258 7.34 8.83 18.11
CA LYS A 258 5.91 8.86 18.43
C LYS A 258 5.07 9.29 17.23
N LEU A 259 5.52 10.30 16.49
CA LEU A 259 4.87 10.73 15.25
C LEU A 259 4.91 9.63 14.18
N GLN A 260 6.02 8.90 14.04
CA GLN A 260 6.11 7.78 13.10
C GLN A 260 5.13 6.65 13.44
N ILE A 261 4.95 6.32 14.73
CA ILE A 261 3.95 5.33 15.16
C ILE A 261 2.52 5.81 14.88
N LEU A 262 2.24 7.11 15.05
CA LEU A 262 0.94 7.68 14.68
C LEU A 262 0.69 7.63 13.16
N THR A 263 1.70 7.96 12.35
CA THR A 263 1.63 7.85 10.89
C THR A 263 1.42 6.41 10.45
N LEU A 264 2.13 5.45 11.08
CA LEU A 264 1.92 4.02 10.85
C LEU A 264 0.48 3.63 11.15
N ARG A 265 -0.06 4.06 12.30
CA ARG A 265 -1.46 3.79 12.67
C ARG A 265 -2.44 4.20 11.58
N ASN A 266 -2.34 5.43 11.08
CA ASN A 266 -3.24 5.93 10.03
C ASN A 266 -3.11 5.11 8.74
N ARG A 267 -1.88 4.78 8.30
CA ARG A 267 -1.65 3.96 7.11
C ARG A 267 -2.23 2.55 7.25
N LEU A 268 -2.11 1.93 8.43
CA LEU A 268 -2.68 0.62 8.68
C LEU A 268 -4.21 0.65 8.71
N GLU A 269 -4.81 1.72 9.23
CA GLU A 269 -6.27 1.91 9.21
C GLU A 269 -6.80 1.98 7.78
N GLU A 270 -6.15 2.77 6.93
CA GLU A 270 -6.51 2.86 5.51
C GLU A 270 -6.38 1.51 4.80
N LEU A 271 -5.27 0.79 5.00
CA LEU A 271 -5.05 -0.54 4.43
C LEU A 271 -6.12 -1.54 4.88
N ILE A 272 -6.43 -1.58 6.19
CA ILE A 272 -7.41 -2.51 6.74
C ILE A 272 -8.82 -2.17 6.24
N PHE A 273 -9.15 -0.88 6.13
CA PHE A 273 -10.44 -0.41 5.62
C PHE A 273 -10.61 -0.68 4.12
N ALA A 274 -9.53 -0.58 3.34
CA ALA A 274 -9.55 -0.85 1.91
C ALA A 274 -9.81 -2.33 1.60
N ALA A 275 -9.45 -3.25 2.50
CA ALA A 275 -9.66 -4.69 2.34
C ALA A 275 -11.14 -5.07 2.20
N LYS A 276 -11.43 -5.99 1.28
CA LYS A 276 -12.81 -6.38 0.94
C LYS A 276 -13.18 -7.73 1.52
N THR A 277 -14.38 -7.76 2.13
CA THR A 277 -15.07 -8.99 2.50
C THR A 277 -15.80 -9.59 1.31
N GLN A 278 -16.26 -10.83 1.42
CA GLN A 278 -17.14 -11.42 0.42
C GLN A 278 -18.44 -10.61 0.21
N GLN A 279 -18.96 -9.97 1.26
CA GLN A 279 -20.16 -9.12 1.13
C GLN A 279 -19.87 -7.85 0.34
N ASN A 280 -18.70 -7.22 0.55
CA ASN A 280 -18.30 -6.07 -0.25
C ASN A 280 -18.16 -6.44 -1.73
N ILE A 281 -17.53 -7.58 -2.02
CA ILE A 281 -17.43 -8.08 -3.40
C ILE A 281 -18.82 -8.31 -4.00
N ALA A 282 -19.74 -8.94 -3.27
CA ALA A 282 -21.11 -9.15 -3.77
C ALA A 282 -21.83 -7.82 -4.08
N GLN A 283 -21.67 -6.79 -3.25
CA GLN A 283 -22.24 -5.46 -3.48
C GLN A 283 -21.64 -4.80 -4.74
N ILE A 284 -20.32 -4.85 -4.90
CA ILE A 284 -19.62 -4.35 -6.08
C ILE A 284 -20.17 -5.03 -7.35
N LEU A 285 -20.36 -6.34 -7.33
CA LEU A 285 -20.87 -7.10 -8.48
C LEU A 285 -22.32 -6.74 -8.84
N VAL A 286 -23.16 -6.46 -7.83
CA VAL A 286 -24.53 -5.96 -8.06
C VAL A 286 -24.49 -4.57 -8.70
N SER A 287 -23.64 -3.67 -8.21
CA SER A 287 -23.45 -2.34 -8.79
C SER A 287 -23.00 -2.41 -10.25
N ILE A 288 -21.97 -3.22 -10.55
CA ILE A 288 -21.47 -3.46 -11.91
C ILE A 288 -22.58 -3.99 -12.84
N SER A 289 -23.40 -4.94 -12.37
CA SER A 289 -24.50 -5.48 -13.17
C SER A 289 -25.56 -4.43 -13.52
N ASN A 290 -25.83 -3.49 -12.61
CA ASN A 290 -26.78 -2.39 -12.86
C ASN A 290 -26.22 -1.34 -13.82
N LEU A 291 -24.89 -1.27 -13.99
CA LEU A 291 -24.19 -0.33 -14.85
C LEU A 291 -23.97 -0.86 -16.28
N GLY A 292 -24.59 -1.99 -16.65
CA GLY A 292 -24.42 -2.56 -17.98
C GLY A 292 -23.05 -3.20 -18.16
N ALA A 293 -22.63 -4.03 -17.20
CA ALA A 293 -21.48 -4.92 -17.34
C ALA A 293 -21.80 -6.28 -16.71
N TYR A 294 -21.18 -7.35 -17.18
CA TYR A 294 -21.34 -8.68 -16.59
C TYR A 294 -20.03 -9.21 -16.03
N LEU A 295 -20.14 -10.07 -15.03
CA LEU A 295 -19.02 -10.73 -14.38
C LEU A 295 -18.49 -11.87 -15.26
N ASP A 296 -17.23 -11.79 -15.69
CA ASP A 296 -16.53 -12.92 -16.31
C ASP A 296 -15.98 -13.89 -15.27
N SER A 297 -15.32 -13.36 -14.23
CA SER A 297 -14.79 -14.18 -13.14
C SER A 297 -14.54 -13.41 -11.85
N VAL A 298 -14.70 -14.10 -10.73
CA VAL A 298 -14.25 -13.69 -9.39
C VAL A 298 -13.47 -14.84 -8.78
N LYS A 299 -12.24 -14.57 -8.32
CA LYS A 299 -11.34 -15.59 -7.77
C LYS A 299 -10.65 -15.05 -6.53
N THR A 300 -10.37 -15.94 -5.57
CA THR A 300 -9.38 -15.68 -4.53
C THR A 300 -8.01 -16.09 -5.07
N LEU A 301 -7.04 -15.20 -4.97
CA LEU A 301 -5.64 -15.46 -5.32
C LEU A 301 -4.92 -16.05 -4.11
N TYR A 302 -4.13 -17.09 -4.34
CA TYR A 302 -3.34 -17.77 -3.32
C TYR A 302 -1.86 -17.76 -3.68
N SER A 303 -0.99 -17.68 -2.68
CA SER A 303 0.46 -17.84 -2.81
C SER A 303 0.82 -19.31 -3.06
N GLU A 304 2.10 -19.57 -3.32
CA GLU A 304 2.62 -20.95 -3.44
C GLU A 304 2.46 -21.76 -2.13
N ASN A 305 2.28 -21.07 -1.00
CA ASN A 305 2.08 -21.66 0.33
C ASN A 305 0.59 -21.74 0.74
N ASP A 306 -0.33 -21.60 -0.22
CA ASP A 306 -1.80 -21.61 0.01
C ASP A 306 -2.31 -20.48 0.91
N GLU A 307 -1.56 -19.37 0.98
CA GLU A 307 -1.98 -18.17 1.72
C GLU A 307 -2.73 -17.20 0.81
N ILE A 308 -3.81 -16.61 1.32
CA ILE A 308 -4.61 -15.66 0.56
C ILE A 308 -3.78 -14.39 0.26
N ILE A 309 -3.79 -13.98 -1.01
CA ILE A 309 -3.17 -12.75 -1.50
C ILE A 309 -4.23 -11.66 -1.65
N GLY A 310 -5.32 -11.95 -2.36
CA GLY A 310 -6.30 -10.94 -2.73
C GLY A 310 -7.48 -11.50 -3.52
N TRP A 311 -8.42 -10.63 -3.85
CA TRP A 311 -9.46 -10.90 -4.84
C TRP A 311 -8.94 -10.58 -6.24
N HIS A 312 -9.33 -11.36 -7.24
CA HIS A 312 -9.19 -11.00 -8.65
C HIS A 312 -10.57 -11.04 -9.30
N ILE A 313 -10.97 -9.92 -9.89
CA ILE A 313 -12.26 -9.75 -10.53
C ILE A 313 -12.03 -9.29 -11.97
N VAL A 314 -12.82 -9.85 -12.88
CA VAL A 314 -12.83 -9.50 -14.30
C VAL A 314 -14.27 -9.34 -14.74
N VAL A 315 -14.58 -8.20 -15.34
CA VAL A 315 -15.91 -7.86 -15.84
C VAL A 315 -15.80 -7.32 -17.26
N THR A 316 -16.84 -7.53 -18.07
CA THR A 316 -16.93 -7.03 -19.45
C THR A 316 -18.11 -6.08 -19.56
N LYS A 317 -17.89 -4.90 -20.17
CA LYS A 317 -18.94 -3.91 -20.43
C LYS A 317 -19.82 -4.37 -21.58
N ILE A 318 -21.14 -4.25 -21.42
CA ILE A 318 -22.12 -4.56 -22.47
C ILE A 318 -22.64 -3.29 -23.13
N HIS A 319 -23.24 -3.48 -24.31
CA HIS A 319 -24.01 -2.44 -24.96
C HIS A 319 -25.25 -2.13 -24.12
N ASN A 320 -25.43 -0.90 -23.67
CA ASN A 320 -26.70 -0.45 -23.12
C ASN A 320 -27.75 -0.54 -24.24
N SER A 321 -28.69 -1.48 -24.12
CA SER A 321 -29.78 -1.69 -25.07
C SER A 321 -30.93 -0.68 -24.91
N SER A 322 -30.75 0.35 -24.07
CA SER A 322 -31.73 1.39 -23.76
C SER A 322 -31.81 2.55 -24.76
N GLU A 323 -31.00 2.56 -25.83
CA GLU A 323 -31.10 3.57 -26.92
C GLU A 323 -31.88 3.09 -28.16
N CYS A 324 -32.41 1.86 -28.14
CA CYS A 324 -33.36 1.40 -29.15
C CYS A 324 -34.79 1.49 -28.60
N SER A 325 -35.35 2.71 -28.51
CA SER A 325 -36.78 2.94 -28.27
C SER A 325 -37.25 4.19 -28.99
#